data_AF-A0A2Z3UUZ5-F1
#
_entry.id   AF-A0A2Z3UUZ5-F1
#
_cell.length_a   1.000
_cell.length_b   1.000
_cell.length_c   1.000
_cell.angle_alpha   90.00
_cell.angle_beta   90.00
_cell.angle_gamma   90.00
#
_symmetry.space_group_name_H-M   'P 1'
#
loop_
_entity.id
_entity.type
_entity.pdbx_description
1 polymer ?
#
loop_
_entity_poly.entity_id
_entity_poly.type
_entity_poly.pdbx_seq_one_letter_code
_entity_poly.pdbx_strand_id
1 'polypeptide(L)'
;MRSGGDGPTTSGELAGALLGDPHRFGGRWLDEDAKTVVAVPSSWPPDGKLTARISAGAREAGVDHVLAGQAGERHAAEDLIEVRVPETGPLAGLPRSDDDLLLALPGLSGAVLVTGQGYALVAGDARFVRACLDTGIDEARARFARHARRLAGSRPEMLAVSEELPPRHPPASTPAEVAPGSGVAEQLALMGALARGELPAAAFAPAWLAARRRALTEGERVRDALERALLDVFYALEDYAADPSLREPGDLSDEELTSRVRASLGALTPPGGS
;
A
#
# COMPACT_ATOMS: atom_id res chain seq x y z
N MET A 1 -28.07 2.20 -15.69
CA MET A 1 -27.75 3.28 -16.65
C MET A 1 -27.76 4.60 -15.91
N ARG A 2 -26.61 5.04 -15.40
CA ARG A 2 -26.44 6.42 -14.91
C ARG A 2 -26.01 7.28 -16.10
N SER A 3 -26.75 8.36 -16.31
CA SER A 3 -26.49 9.44 -17.25
C SER A 3 -25.04 9.89 -17.18
N GLY A 4 -24.41 10.11 -18.34
CA GLY A 4 -23.13 10.81 -18.43
C GLY A 4 -23.26 12.19 -17.79
N GLY A 5 -22.56 12.39 -16.68
CA GLY A 5 -22.31 13.72 -16.15
C GLY A 5 -21.02 14.21 -16.76
N ASP A 6 -21.01 15.44 -17.27
CA ASP A 6 -19.79 16.14 -17.65
C ASP A 6 -18.82 16.06 -16.47
N GLY A 7 -17.73 15.31 -16.66
CA GLY A 7 -16.60 15.32 -15.74
C GLY A 7 -15.98 16.71 -15.70
N PRO A 8 -15.05 16.98 -14.77
CA PRO A 8 -14.30 18.23 -14.79
C PRO A 8 -13.60 18.36 -16.14
N THR A 9 -13.68 19.56 -16.73
CA THR A 9 -13.07 19.89 -18.02
C THR A 9 -11.85 20.79 -17.87
N THR A 10 -11.77 21.51 -16.75
CA THR A 10 -10.66 22.41 -16.41
C THR A 10 -9.94 21.98 -15.14
N SER A 11 -8.71 22.45 -14.98
CA SER A 11 -7.90 22.22 -13.77
C SER A 11 -8.58 22.79 -12.52
N GLY A 12 -9.27 23.92 -12.63
CA GLY A 12 -10.02 24.54 -11.53
C GLY A 12 -11.22 23.71 -11.10
N GLU A 13 -11.97 23.15 -12.05
CA GLU A 13 -13.08 22.23 -11.74
C GLU A 13 -12.58 20.94 -11.09
N LEU A 14 -11.49 20.37 -11.60
CA LEU A 14 -10.88 19.18 -11.01
C LEU A 14 -10.39 19.43 -9.58
N ALA A 15 -9.68 20.54 -9.37
CA ALA A 15 -9.21 20.96 -8.06
C ALA A 15 -10.39 21.22 -7.11
N GLY A 16 -11.42 21.92 -7.55
CA GLY A 16 -12.62 22.20 -6.74
C GLY A 16 -13.41 20.94 -6.37
N ALA A 17 -13.35 19.90 -7.19
CA ALA A 17 -13.98 18.61 -6.89
C ALA A 17 -13.19 17.77 -5.86
N LEU A 18 -11.86 17.84 -5.89
CA LEU A 18 -10.99 16.92 -5.14
C LEU A 18 -10.32 17.54 -3.91
N LEU A 19 -10.01 18.83 -3.94
CA LEU A 19 -9.16 19.49 -2.96
C LEU A 19 -9.97 20.29 -1.93
N GLY A 20 -9.48 20.29 -0.69
CA GLY A 20 -9.98 21.16 0.38
C GLY A 20 -9.09 22.39 0.57
N ASP A 21 -7.82 22.26 0.21
CA ASP A 21 -6.83 23.33 0.12
C ASP A 21 -5.79 22.95 -0.95
N PRO A 22 -4.87 23.86 -1.36
CA PRO A 22 -3.92 23.60 -2.44
C PRO A 22 -3.03 22.35 -2.27
N HIS A 23 -2.85 21.85 -1.04
CA HIS A 23 -1.96 20.75 -0.73
C HIS A 23 -2.67 19.54 -0.11
N ARG A 24 -4.02 19.55 -0.04
CA ARG A 24 -4.81 18.49 0.60
C ARG A 24 -6.10 18.19 -0.12
N PHE A 25 -6.44 16.91 -0.11
CA PHE A 25 -7.74 16.44 -0.55
C PHE A 25 -8.86 16.89 0.41
N GLY A 26 -10.01 17.24 -0.16
CA GLY A 26 -11.16 17.73 0.59
C GLY A 26 -11.89 16.60 1.31
N GLY A 27 -12.26 16.84 2.58
CA GLY A 27 -12.94 15.84 3.41
C GLY A 27 -14.22 15.29 2.78
N ARG A 28 -15.01 16.15 2.10
CA ARG A 28 -16.22 15.72 1.37
C ARG A 28 -15.94 14.61 0.35
N TRP A 29 -14.91 14.78 -0.48
CA TRP A 29 -14.55 13.78 -1.48
C TRP A 29 -13.96 12.51 -0.82
N LEU A 30 -13.20 12.67 0.27
CA LEU A 30 -12.63 11.53 0.99
C LEU A 30 -13.70 10.67 1.70
N ASP A 31 -14.77 11.29 2.21
CA ASP A 31 -15.87 10.60 2.88
C ASP A 31 -16.72 9.79 1.89
N GLU A 32 -16.76 10.19 0.60
CA GLU A 32 -17.40 9.41 -0.45
C GLU A 32 -16.66 8.07 -0.63
N ASP A 33 -17.38 6.95 -0.50
CA ASP A 33 -16.83 5.58 -0.61
C ASP A 33 -15.68 5.24 0.36
N ALA A 34 -15.55 5.98 1.48
CA ALA A 34 -14.53 5.76 2.51
C ALA A 34 -13.10 5.70 1.93
N LYS A 35 -12.73 6.69 1.12
CA LYS A 35 -11.42 6.77 0.49
C LYS A 35 -10.31 6.90 1.52
N THR A 36 -9.14 6.36 1.19
CA THR A 36 -7.95 6.44 2.04
C THR A 36 -6.91 7.34 1.39
N VAL A 37 -6.21 8.13 2.20
CA VAL A 37 -5.09 8.98 1.78
C VAL A 37 -3.77 8.43 2.31
N VAL A 38 -2.73 8.42 1.48
CA VAL A 38 -1.38 8.02 1.84
C VAL A 38 -0.39 9.04 1.28
N ALA A 39 0.44 9.59 2.15
CA ALA A 39 1.58 10.41 1.73
C ALA A 39 2.77 9.53 1.36
N VAL A 40 3.43 9.86 0.25
CA VAL A 40 4.66 9.20 -0.21
C VAL A 40 5.73 10.23 -0.54
N PRO A 41 7.03 9.93 -0.32
CA PRO A 41 8.10 10.80 -0.79
C PRO A 41 8.03 10.96 -2.31
N SER A 42 8.17 12.19 -2.80
CA SER A 42 8.21 12.48 -4.24
C SER A 42 9.17 13.62 -4.52
N SER A 43 9.81 13.59 -5.68
CA SER A 43 10.44 14.77 -6.25
C SER A 43 9.42 15.57 -7.05
N TRP A 44 9.79 16.82 -7.32
CA TRP A 44 9.25 17.57 -8.45
C TRP A 44 10.35 17.70 -9.52
N PRO A 45 10.08 17.37 -10.80
CA PRO A 45 8.89 16.67 -11.31
C PRO A 45 8.75 15.25 -10.73
N PRO A 46 7.57 14.61 -10.85
CA PRO A 46 7.37 13.25 -10.36
C PRO A 46 8.32 12.28 -11.06
N ASP A 47 8.96 11.40 -10.28
CA ASP A 47 9.89 10.43 -10.83
C ASP A 47 9.16 9.30 -11.60
N GLY A 48 9.92 8.55 -12.40
CA GLY A 48 9.38 7.43 -13.17
C GLY A 48 8.78 6.32 -12.31
N LYS A 49 9.13 6.23 -11.02
CA LYS A 49 8.58 5.22 -10.11
C LYS A 49 7.18 5.62 -9.69
N LEU A 50 6.97 6.87 -9.27
CA LEU A 50 5.65 7.38 -8.91
C LEU A 50 4.71 7.30 -10.10
N THR A 51 5.12 7.77 -11.28
CA THR A 51 4.24 7.74 -12.46
C THR A 51 3.94 6.33 -12.94
N ALA A 52 4.86 5.36 -12.81
CA ALA A 52 4.57 3.94 -13.09
C ALA A 52 3.56 3.35 -12.09
N ARG A 53 3.60 3.76 -10.82
CA ARG A 53 2.61 3.35 -9.81
C ARG A 53 1.22 3.93 -10.10
N ILE A 54 1.14 5.18 -10.55
CA ILE A 54 -0.13 5.78 -10.99
C ILE A 54 -0.70 5.01 -12.17
N SER A 55 0.12 4.64 -13.17
CA SER A 55 -0.30 3.76 -14.27
C SER A 55 -0.83 2.41 -13.77
N ALA A 56 -0.20 1.83 -12.73
CA ALA A 56 -0.68 0.58 -12.13
C ALA A 56 -2.04 0.76 -11.42
N GLY A 57 -2.20 1.83 -10.64
CA GLY A 57 -3.46 2.17 -9.99
C GLY A 57 -4.60 2.38 -10.99
N ALA A 58 -4.35 3.12 -12.07
CA ALA A 58 -5.34 3.35 -13.12
C ALA A 58 -5.78 2.05 -13.80
N ARG A 59 -4.83 1.15 -14.12
CA ARG A 59 -5.14 -0.16 -14.69
C ARG A 59 -5.94 -1.05 -13.74
N GLU A 60 -5.59 -1.06 -12.45
CA GLU A 60 -6.34 -1.79 -11.42
C GLU A 60 -7.78 -1.28 -11.31
N ALA A 61 -8.00 0.02 -11.50
CA ALA A 61 -9.32 0.64 -11.57
C ALA A 61 -10.06 0.41 -12.90
N GLY A 62 -9.41 -0.23 -13.88
CA GLY A 62 -10.00 -0.52 -15.19
C GLY A 62 -10.11 0.70 -16.12
N VAL A 63 -9.31 1.75 -15.91
CA VAL A 63 -9.30 2.93 -16.78
C VAL A 63 -8.01 3.00 -17.62
N ASP A 64 -8.11 3.54 -18.83
CA ASP A 64 -7.03 3.61 -19.82
C ASP A 64 -6.42 5.00 -19.97
N HIS A 65 -6.91 5.98 -19.20
CA HIS A 65 -6.38 7.34 -19.13
C HIS A 65 -6.58 7.92 -17.73
N VAL A 66 -5.79 8.95 -17.42
CA VAL A 66 -5.95 9.81 -16.25
C VAL A 66 -6.15 11.25 -16.71
N LEU A 67 -6.91 12.01 -15.93
CA LEU A 67 -7.04 13.45 -16.10
C LEU A 67 -5.86 14.13 -15.38
N ALA A 68 -5.13 14.98 -16.07
CA ALA A 68 -4.00 15.73 -15.53
C ALA A 68 -4.27 17.24 -15.63
N GLY A 69 -4.13 17.92 -14.50
CA GLY A 69 -4.24 19.37 -14.40
C GLY A 69 -3.28 19.92 -13.36
N GLN A 70 -3.07 21.24 -13.36
CA GLN A 70 -2.25 21.88 -12.35
C GLN A 70 -3.12 22.47 -11.25
N ALA A 71 -2.73 22.26 -10.00
CA ALA A 71 -3.43 22.86 -8.87
C ALA A 71 -2.99 24.32 -8.70
N GLY A 72 -3.94 25.19 -8.36
CA GLY A 72 -3.71 26.61 -8.10
C GLY A 72 -4.55 27.55 -8.96
N GLU A 73 -4.84 28.74 -8.44
CA GLU A 73 -5.74 29.71 -9.09
C GLU A 73 -5.26 30.13 -10.48
N ARG A 74 -3.93 30.23 -10.67
CA ARG A 74 -3.34 30.65 -11.95
C ARG A 74 -3.61 29.67 -13.09
N HIS A 75 -3.87 28.41 -12.77
CA HIS A 75 -4.14 27.34 -13.73
C HIS A 75 -5.62 26.97 -13.81
N ALA A 76 -6.50 27.63 -13.05
CA ALA A 76 -7.88 27.21 -12.89
C ALA A 76 -8.66 27.14 -14.22
N ALA A 77 -8.34 28.00 -15.18
CA ALA A 77 -8.97 28.04 -16.50
C ALA A 77 -8.29 27.16 -17.55
N GLU A 78 -7.20 26.45 -17.21
CA GLU A 78 -6.52 25.56 -18.15
C GLU A 78 -7.30 24.26 -18.33
N ASP A 79 -7.43 23.83 -19.58
CA ASP A 79 -8.05 22.55 -19.93
C ASP A 79 -7.28 21.38 -19.31
N LEU A 80 -8.02 20.34 -18.93
CA LEU A 80 -7.40 19.10 -18.50
C LEU A 80 -6.73 18.38 -19.67
N ILE A 81 -5.59 17.76 -19.37
CA ILE A 81 -4.91 16.87 -20.32
C ILE A 81 -5.31 15.44 -19.99
N GLU A 82 -5.89 14.75 -20.97
CA GLU A 82 -6.05 13.30 -20.90
C GLU A 82 -4.72 12.61 -21.20
N VAL A 83 -4.20 11.91 -20.19
CA VAL A 83 -2.93 11.20 -20.29
C VAL A 83 -3.21 9.71 -20.36
N ARG A 84 -2.91 9.12 -21.52
CA ARG A 84 -3.10 7.68 -21.74
C ARG A 84 -2.22 6.86 -20.81
N VAL A 85 -2.83 5.85 -20.18
CA VAL A 85 -2.14 4.89 -19.33
C VAL A 85 -1.49 3.83 -20.22
N PRO A 86 -0.16 3.67 -20.18
CA PRO A 86 0.50 2.64 -20.95
C PRO A 86 0.22 1.25 -20.36
N GLU A 87 0.32 0.20 -21.19
CA GLU A 87 0.18 -1.18 -20.74
C GLU A 87 1.26 -1.54 -19.69
N THR A 88 2.47 -1.01 -19.88
CA THR A 88 3.60 -1.15 -18.96
C THR A 88 4.38 0.16 -18.87
N GLY A 89 4.92 0.46 -17.68
CA GLY A 89 5.81 1.60 -17.46
C GLY A 89 5.14 2.91 -17.02
N PRO A 90 5.91 4.02 -17.01
CA PRO A 90 5.49 5.30 -16.46
C PRO A 90 4.54 6.08 -17.37
N LEU A 91 3.67 6.90 -16.77
CA LEU A 91 2.94 7.93 -17.51
C LEU A 91 3.92 8.89 -18.21
N ALA A 92 3.57 9.28 -19.44
CA ALA A 92 4.30 10.26 -20.24
C ALA A 92 3.38 11.41 -20.63
N GLY A 93 3.93 12.56 -21.01
CA GLY A 93 3.13 13.71 -21.45
C GLY A 93 2.45 14.49 -20.32
N LEU A 94 2.91 14.33 -19.08
CA LEU A 94 2.45 15.14 -17.95
C LEU A 94 2.81 16.62 -18.15
N PRO A 95 1.96 17.56 -17.69
CA PRO A 95 2.29 18.98 -17.65
C PRO A 95 3.65 19.20 -16.97
N ARG A 96 4.47 20.06 -17.58
CA ARG A 96 5.74 20.51 -16.98
C ARG A 96 5.54 21.93 -16.48
N SER A 97 5.40 22.08 -15.18
CA SER A 97 5.28 23.36 -14.49
C SER A 97 6.13 23.33 -13.23
N ASP A 98 6.12 24.40 -12.44
CA ASP A 98 6.70 24.43 -11.09
C ASP A 98 5.62 24.34 -9.99
N ASP A 99 4.33 24.28 -10.37
CA ASP A 99 3.20 24.14 -9.45
C ASP A 99 2.76 22.70 -9.26
N ASP A 100 2.00 22.46 -8.19
CA ASP A 100 1.47 21.14 -7.84
C ASP A 100 0.68 20.49 -8.99
N LEU A 101 0.95 19.21 -9.25
CA LEU A 101 0.26 18.42 -10.28
C LEU A 101 -0.87 17.62 -9.65
N LEU A 102 -2.08 17.75 -10.18
CA LEU A 102 -3.23 16.95 -9.81
C LEU A 102 -3.55 15.95 -10.92
N LEU A 103 -3.55 14.67 -10.56
CA LEU A 103 -3.89 13.54 -11.42
C LEU A 103 -5.14 12.87 -10.85
N ALA A 104 -6.11 12.54 -11.68
CA ALA A 104 -7.32 11.85 -11.24
C ALA A 104 -7.79 10.79 -12.22
N LEU A 105 -8.43 9.76 -11.69
CA LEU A 105 -9.21 8.84 -12.51
C LEU A 105 -10.46 9.59 -13.04
N PRO A 106 -10.95 9.30 -14.26
CA PRO A 106 -12.11 10.00 -14.83
C PRO A 106 -13.38 9.93 -13.97
N GLY A 107 -13.58 8.84 -13.23
CA GLY A 107 -14.69 8.66 -12.29
C GLY A 107 -14.45 9.24 -10.90
N LEU A 108 -13.32 9.92 -10.67
CA LEU A 108 -12.90 10.50 -9.38
C LEU A 108 -12.83 9.49 -8.22
N SER A 109 -12.72 8.19 -8.51
CA SER A 109 -12.55 7.16 -7.48
C SER A 109 -11.14 7.14 -6.88
N GLY A 110 -10.18 7.77 -7.55
CA GLY A 110 -8.80 7.93 -7.09
C GLY A 110 -8.12 9.15 -7.71
N ALA A 111 -7.17 9.72 -6.97
CA ALA A 111 -6.38 10.87 -7.37
C ALA A 111 -4.98 10.85 -6.74
N VAL A 112 -4.04 11.55 -7.38
CA VAL A 112 -2.70 11.80 -6.87
C VAL A 112 -2.39 13.29 -6.98
N LEU A 113 -2.02 13.90 -5.86
CA LEU A 113 -1.53 15.28 -5.79
C LEU A 113 -0.02 15.24 -5.59
N VAL A 114 0.76 15.65 -6.58
CA VAL A 114 2.21 15.77 -6.48
C VAL A 114 2.54 17.20 -6.09
N THR A 115 3.18 17.38 -4.93
CA THR A 115 3.46 18.70 -4.38
C THR A 115 4.89 19.16 -4.66
N GLY A 116 5.08 20.47 -4.79
CA GLY A 116 6.40 21.11 -4.75
C GLY A 116 7.12 20.98 -3.40
N GLN A 117 6.42 20.50 -2.36
CA GLN A 117 6.94 20.31 -0.99
C GLN A 117 7.70 18.99 -0.80
N GLY A 118 7.89 18.21 -1.88
CA GLY A 118 8.70 17.00 -1.85
C GLY A 118 7.96 15.75 -1.37
N TYR A 119 6.65 15.75 -1.47
CA TYR A 119 5.80 14.59 -1.27
C TYR A 119 4.67 14.57 -2.28
N ALA A 120 4.04 13.41 -2.43
CA ALA A 120 2.77 13.28 -3.11
C ALA A 120 1.73 12.66 -2.17
N LEU A 121 0.47 13.04 -2.34
CA LEU A 121 -0.68 12.40 -1.70
C LEU A 121 -1.35 11.50 -2.71
N VAL A 122 -1.47 10.21 -2.38
CA VAL A 122 -2.26 9.24 -3.13
C VAL A 122 -3.55 9.01 -2.37
N ALA A 123 -4.70 9.26 -3.01
CA ALA A 123 -6.01 9.09 -2.40
C ALA A 123 -6.96 8.35 -3.31
N GLY A 124 -7.88 7.59 -2.72
CA GLY A 124 -8.91 6.88 -3.48
C GLY A 124 -9.43 5.66 -2.76
N ASP A 125 -10.16 4.84 -3.50
CA ASP A 125 -10.58 3.53 -3.00
C ASP A 125 -9.36 2.63 -2.68
N ALA A 126 -9.62 1.58 -1.89
CA ALA A 126 -8.56 0.70 -1.41
C ALA A 126 -7.82 -0.04 -2.55
N ARG A 127 -8.46 -0.30 -3.70
CA ARG A 127 -7.82 -0.99 -4.83
C ARG A 127 -6.83 -0.06 -5.53
N PHE A 128 -7.28 1.14 -5.88
CA PHE A 128 -6.43 2.16 -6.50
C PHE A 128 -5.23 2.50 -5.62
N VAL A 129 -5.46 2.80 -4.34
CA VAL A 129 -4.39 3.19 -3.41
C VAL A 129 -3.37 2.07 -3.26
N ARG A 130 -3.80 0.80 -3.08
CA ARG A 130 -2.86 -0.33 -2.95
C ARG A 130 -2.03 -0.55 -4.21
N ALA A 131 -2.63 -0.46 -5.39
CA ALA A 131 -1.91 -0.60 -6.66
C ALA A 131 -0.91 0.55 -6.91
N CYS A 132 -1.14 1.73 -6.32
CA CYS A 132 -0.23 2.86 -6.35
C CYS A 132 0.94 2.77 -5.34
N LEU A 133 1.03 1.74 -4.50
CA LEU A 133 2.05 1.60 -3.46
C LEU A 133 2.90 0.35 -3.69
N ASP A 134 4.21 0.42 -3.38
CA ASP A 134 5.07 -0.78 -3.40
C ASP A 134 4.79 -1.73 -2.21
N THR A 135 4.08 -1.22 -1.20
CA THR A 135 3.90 -1.83 0.12
C THR A 135 2.47 -1.59 0.60
N GLY A 136 2.07 -2.23 1.69
CA GLY A 136 0.82 -1.89 2.38
C GLY A 136 0.74 -0.42 2.80
N ILE A 137 -0.50 0.06 3.00
CA ILE A 137 -0.84 1.46 3.33
C ILE A 137 -0.07 1.96 4.57
N ASP A 138 -0.11 1.19 5.65
CA ASP A 138 0.54 1.60 6.90
C ASP A 138 2.07 1.58 6.82
N GLU A 139 2.65 0.66 6.03
CA GLU A 139 4.10 0.67 5.82
C GLU A 139 4.52 1.86 4.95
N ALA A 140 3.72 2.23 3.95
CA ALA A 140 3.94 3.45 3.17
C ALA A 140 3.90 4.70 4.07
N ARG A 141 2.88 4.83 4.94
CA ARG A 141 2.78 5.90 5.95
C ARG A 141 3.97 5.92 6.90
N ALA A 142 4.39 4.75 7.40
CA ALA A 142 5.52 4.65 8.30
C ALA A 142 6.84 5.02 7.63
N ARG A 143 7.05 4.58 6.38
CA ARG A 143 8.21 4.95 5.56
C ARG A 143 8.24 6.45 5.31
N PHE A 144 7.09 7.05 5.00
CA PHE A 144 6.96 8.50 4.86
C PHE A 144 7.31 9.22 6.16
N ALA A 145 6.74 8.83 7.31
CA ALA A 145 7.05 9.42 8.61
C ALA A 145 8.55 9.32 8.97
N ARG A 146 9.20 8.17 8.70
CA ARG A 146 10.65 8.03 8.86
C ARG A 146 11.43 9.00 7.96
N HIS A 147 10.98 9.19 6.73
CA HIS A 147 11.61 10.11 5.79
C HIS A 147 11.42 11.58 6.20
N ALA A 148 10.20 11.97 6.55
CA ALA A 148 9.86 13.30 7.04
C ALA A 148 10.69 13.69 8.28
N ARG A 149 10.82 12.78 9.27
CA ARG A 149 11.67 13.03 10.45
C ARG A 149 13.13 13.29 10.12
N ARG A 150 13.69 12.61 9.11
CA ARG A 150 15.07 12.88 8.65
C ARG A 150 15.24 14.26 8.02
N LEU A 151 14.17 14.82 7.49
CA LEU A 151 14.15 16.11 6.81
C LEU A 151 13.48 17.22 7.65
N ALA A 152 13.13 16.96 8.91
CA ALA A 152 12.34 17.88 9.73
C ALA A 152 12.95 19.29 9.84
N GLY A 153 14.28 19.42 9.77
CA GLY A 153 14.96 20.72 9.80
C GLY A 153 14.90 21.51 8.49
N SER A 154 14.73 20.87 7.34
CA SER A 154 14.69 21.52 6.02
C SER A 154 13.32 21.48 5.34
N ARG A 155 12.42 20.61 5.80
CA ARG A 155 11.06 20.41 5.26
C ARG A 155 10.06 20.10 6.39
N PRO A 156 9.72 21.09 7.24
CA PRO A 156 8.79 20.89 8.35
C PRO A 156 7.37 20.47 7.90
N GLU A 157 6.97 20.83 6.67
CA GLU A 157 5.66 20.51 6.08
C GLU A 157 5.47 18.99 5.94
N MET A 158 6.52 18.27 5.55
CA MET A 158 6.48 16.80 5.44
C MET A 158 6.24 16.15 6.81
N LEU A 159 6.77 16.74 7.88
CA LEU A 159 6.57 16.22 9.23
C LEU A 159 5.11 16.41 9.65
N ALA A 160 4.54 17.60 9.44
CA ALA A 160 3.14 17.89 9.72
C ALA A 160 2.20 16.92 8.99
N VAL A 161 2.42 16.68 7.69
CA VAL A 161 1.64 15.70 6.91
C VAL A 161 1.77 14.28 7.47
N SER A 162 2.96 13.90 7.95
CA SER A 162 3.16 12.57 8.53
C SER A 162 2.47 12.37 9.88
N GLU A 163 2.26 13.45 10.63
CA GLU A 163 1.53 13.46 11.91
C GLU A 163 0.01 13.40 11.69
N GLU A 164 -0.48 13.99 10.60
CA GLU A 164 -1.89 13.93 10.20
C GLU A 164 -2.29 12.59 9.55
N LEU A 165 -1.34 11.93 8.90
CA LEU A 165 -1.53 10.64 8.22
C LEU A 165 -0.69 9.52 8.87
N PRO A 166 -0.84 9.25 10.19
CA PRO A 166 -0.05 8.24 10.85
C PRO A 166 -0.46 6.82 10.39
N PRO A 167 0.45 5.84 10.50
CA PRO A 167 0.05 4.42 10.39
C PRO A 167 -1.09 4.12 11.37
N ARG A 168 -2.08 3.34 10.94
CA ARG A 168 -3.23 2.95 11.77
C ARG A 168 -2.85 1.92 12.82
N HIS A 169 -1.95 1.01 12.47
CA HIS A 169 -1.52 -0.11 13.30
C HIS A 169 -0.06 0.11 13.77
N PRO A 170 0.17 0.09 15.09
CA PRO A 170 1.53 0.03 15.61
C PRO A 170 2.17 -1.30 15.18
N PRO A 171 3.47 -1.32 14.83
CA PRO A 171 4.14 -2.55 14.44
C PRO A 171 4.33 -3.46 15.67
N ALA A 172 3.74 -4.65 15.63
CA ALA A 172 3.92 -5.65 16.68
C ALA A 172 5.32 -6.27 16.61
N SER A 173 6.06 -6.22 17.71
CA SER A 173 7.35 -6.90 17.88
C SER A 173 7.21 -8.29 18.47
N THR A 174 6.12 -8.54 19.20
CA THR A 174 5.89 -9.77 19.94
C THR A 174 4.51 -10.35 19.62
N PRO A 175 4.31 -11.68 19.74
CA PRO A 175 2.99 -12.29 19.57
C PRO A 175 1.89 -11.67 20.46
N ALA A 176 2.24 -11.20 21.66
CA ALA A 176 1.31 -10.60 22.61
C ALA A 176 0.78 -9.22 22.16
N GLU A 177 1.51 -8.53 21.29
CA GLU A 177 1.10 -7.23 20.73
C GLU A 177 0.19 -7.38 19.50
N VAL A 178 0.04 -8.60 18.97
CA VAL A 178 -0.77 -8.85 17.78
C VAL A 178 -2.25 -8.78 18.13
N ALA A 179 -2.99 -7.96 17.38
CA ALA A 179 -4.43 -7.79 17.59
C ALA A 179 -5.19 -9.11 17.40
N PRO A 180 -6.07 -9.51 18.33
CA PRO A 180 -6.91 -10.70 18.16
C PRO A 180 -7.76 -10.62 16.89
N GLY A 181 -7.83 -11.74 16.15
CA GLY A 181 -8.60 -11.84 14.91
C GLY A 181 -7.92 -11.21 13.68
N SER A 182 -6.71 -10.66 13.82
CA SER A 182 -5.93 -10.15 12.70
C SER A 182 -5.36 -11.27 11.83
N GLY A 183 -4.98 -10.96 10.59
CA GLY A 183 -4.32 -11.91 9.69
C GLY A 183 -2.97 -12.39 10.22
N VAL A 184 -2.23 -11.57 10.97
CA VAL A 184 -1.02 -11.98 11.70
C VAL A 184 -1.37 -12.93 12.85
N ALA A 185 -2.42 -12.66 13.62
CA ALA A 185 -2.85 -13.56 14.69
C ALA A 185 -3.22 -14.95 14.15
N GLU A 186 -3.89 -14.99 13.01
CA GLU A 186 -4.24 -16.22 12.32
C GLU A 186 -3.02 -16.96 11.76
N GLN A 187 -2.05 -16.25 11.15
CA GLN A 187 -0.77 -16.86 10.73
C GLN A 187 -0.09 -17.56 11.91
N LEU A 188 -0.01 -16.91 13.08
CA LEU A 188 0.59 -17.48 14.29
C LEU A 188 -0.21 -18.67 14.82
N ALA A 189 -1.55 -18.60 14.80
CA ALA A 189 -2.41 -19.70 15.21
C ALA A 189 -2.23 -20.94 14.31
N LEU A 190 -2.17 -20.74 12.99
CA LEU A 190 -1.92 -21.79 12.00
C LEU A 190 -0.54 -22.44 12.19
N MET A 191 0.50 -21.62 12.44
CA MET A 191 1.84 -22.11 12.76
C MET A 191 1.81 -23.00 14.00
N GLY A 192 1.11 -22.56 15.06
CA GLY A 192 0.95 -23.33 16.29
C GLY A 192 0.20 -24.66 16.08
N ALA A 193 -0.87 -24.66 15.29
CA ALA A 193 -1.63 -25.85 14.97
C ALA A 193 -0.80 -26.88 14.19
N LEU A 194 -0.05 -26.45 13.17
CA LEU A 194 0.88 -27.31 12.45
C LEU A 194 1.97 -27.87 13.38
N ALA A 195 2.57 -27.02 14.21
CA ALA A 195 3.63 -27.43 15.13
C ALA A 195 3.17 -28.51 16.13
N ARG A 196 1.91 -28.47 16.57
CA ARG A 196 1.27 -29.47 17.44
C ARG A 196 0.73 -30.70 16.71
N GLY A 197 0.74 -30.71 15.37
CA GLY A 197 0.19 -31.80 14.56
C GLY A 197 -1.33 -31.78 14.45
N GLU A 198 -1.98 -30.66 14.79
CA GLU A 198 -3.43 -30.46 14.70
C GLU A 198 -3.89 -30.08 13.28
N LEU A 199 -2.95 -29.62 12.45
CA LEU A 199 -3.18 -29.21 11.07
C LEU A 199 -2.13 -29.86 10.15
N PRO A 200 -2.54 -30.62 9.11
CA PRO A 200 -1.61 -31.17 8.13
C PRO A 200 -0.91 -30.06 7.32
N ALA A 201 0.34 -30.31 6.91
CA ALA A 201 1.16 -29.36 6.13
C ALA A 201 0.45 -28.90 4.83
N ALA A 202 -0.16 -29.83 4.10
CA ALA A 202 -0.89 -29.54 2.87
C ALA A 202 -2.10 -28.60 3.07
N ALA A 203 -2.74 -28.64 4.25
CA ALA A 203 -3.83 -27.73 4.61
C ALA A 203 -3.33 -26.40 5.19
N PHE A 204 -2.19 -26.43 5.88
CA PHE A 204 -1.53 -25.26 6.44
C PHE A 204 -1.11 -24.25 5.36
N ALA A 205 -0.43 -24.70 4.30
CA ALA A 205 0.13 -23.82 3.28
C ALA A 205 -0.88 -22.83 2.67
N PRO A 206 -2.01 -23.27 2.08
CA PRO A 206 -2.98 -22.34 1.49
C PRO A 206 -3.67 -21.45 2.54
N ALA A 207 -3.94 -21.97 3.75
CA ALA A 207 -4.56 -21.20 4.82
C ALA A 207 -3.64 -20.08 5.32
N TRP A 208 -2.35 -20.39 5.50
CA TRP A 208 -1.36 -19.41 5.97
C TRP A 208 -1.12 -18.32 4.93
N LEU A 209 -1.03 -18.68 3.64
CA LEU A 209 -0.93 -17.69 2.55
C LEU A 209 -2.19 -16.81 2.45
N ALA A 210 -3.38 -17.35 2.70
CA ALA A 210 -4.61 -16.56 2.75
C ALA A 210 -4.60 -15.56 3.92
N ALA A 211 -4.20 -16.01 5.12
CA ALA A 211 -4.04 -15.16 6.29
C ALA A 211 -2.99 -14.05 6.06
N ARG A 212 -1.86 -14.39 5.42
CA ARG A 212 -0.84 -13.43 5.00
C ARG A 212 -1.37 -12.38 4.03
N ARG A 213 -2.13 -12.78 3.00
CA ARG A 213 -2.76 -11.83 2.06
C ARG A 213 -3.71 -10.88 2.78
N ARG A 214 -4.49 -11.36 3.75
CA ARG A 214 -5.35 -10.51 4.59
C ARG A 214 -4.54 -9.53 5.44
N ALA A 215 -3.49 -9.99 6.11
CA ALA A 215 -2.61 -9.10 6.89
C ALA A 215 -2.01 -7.98 6.03
N LEU A 216 -1.51 -8.30 4.83
CA LEU A 216 -0.99 -7.30 3.90
C LEU A 216 -2.07 -6.34 3.38
N THR A 217 -3.26 -6.86 3.13
CA THR A 217 -4.45 -6.10 2.72
C THR A 217 -4.82 -5.09 3.80
N GLU A 218 -4.98 -5.52 5.05
CA GLU A 218 -5.32 -4.67 6.19
C GLU A 218 -4.15 -3.78 6.64
N GLY A 219 -2.96 -3.95 6.05
CA GLY A 219 -1.79 -3.16 6.40
C GLY A 219 -1.24 -3.48 7.78
N GLU A 220 -1.44 -4.70 8.26
CA GLU A 220 -0.89 -5.14 9.54
C GLU A 220 0.64 -5.13 9.49
N ARG A 221 1.26 -4.59 10.55
CA ARG A 221 2.71 -4.41 10.62
C ARG A 221 3.29 -5.25 11.74
N VAL A 222 4.37 -5.93 11.42
CA VAL A 222 5.22 -6.66 12.36
C VAL A 222 6.65 -6.18 12.21
N ARG A 223 7.49 -6.44 13.21
CA ARG A 223 8.92 -6.12 13.17
C ARG A 223 9.75 -7.14 13.94
N ASP A 224 11.07 -6.99 13.86
CA ASP A 224 12.05 -7.68 14.70
C ASP A 224 12.02 -9.22 14.55
N ALA A 225 11.91 -9.95 15.66
CA ALA A 225 11.87 -11.42 15.65
C ALA A 225 10.57 -11.95 15.02
N LEU A 226 9.44 -11.26 15.23
CA LEU A 226 8.15 -11.65 14.70
C LEU A 226 8.13 -11.58 13.17
N GLU A 227 8.65 -10.49 12.59
CA GLU A 227 8.77 -10.36 11.14
C GLU A 227 9.65 -11.46 10.53
N ARG A 228 10.82 -11.71 11.13
CA ARG A 228 11.73 -12.77 10.66
C ARG A 228 11.07 -14.15 10.68
N ALA A 229 10.40 -14.51 11.77
CA ALA A 229 9.72 -15.79 11.87
C ALA A 229 8.63 -15.97 10.79
N LEU A 230 7.85 -14.91 10.50
CA LEU A 230 6.82 -14.98 9.45
C LEU A 230 7.44 -15.03 8.04
N LEU A 231 8.56 -14.33 7.80
CA LEU A 231 9.27 -14.40 6.52
C LEU A 231 9.92 -15.77 6.30
N ASP A 232 10.52 -16.36 7.33
CA ASP A 232 11.11 -17.69 7.24
C ASP A 232 10.06 -18.74 6.84
N VAL A 233 8.86 -18.66 7.39
CA VAL A 233 7.73 -19.51 7.01
C VAL A 233 7.28 -19.23 5.58
N PHE A 234 7.20 -17.96 5.17
CA PHE A 234 6.84 -17.60 3.80
C PHE A 234 7.81 -18.23 2.78
N TYR A 235 9.12 -18.10 3.00
CA TYR A 235 10.13 -18.72 2.12
C TYR A 235 10.08 -20.25 2.18
N ALA A 236 9.84 -20.85 3.35
CA ALA A 236 9.63 -22.29 3.44
C ALA A 236 8.42 -22.77 2.63
N LEU A 237 7.37 -21.96 2.51
CA LEU A 237 6.21 -22.28 1.68
C LEU A 237 6.48 -22.13 0.18
N GLU A 238 7.43 -21.28 -0.24
CA GLU A 238 7.87 -21.22 -1.65
C GLU A 238 8.60 -22.50 -2.06
N ASP A 239 9.33 -23.11 -1.13
CA ASP A 239 10.01 -24.39 -1.32
C ASP A 239 9.08 -25.61 -1.08
N TYR A 240 7.78 -25.45 -0.83
CA TYR A 240 6.88 -26.55 -0.44
C TYR A 240 5.78 -26.84 -1.47
N ALA A 241 5.80 -28.06 -2.03
CA ALA A 241 4.71 -28.58 -2.85
C ALA A 241 3.68 -29.34 -1.99
N ALA A 242 2.50 -28.75 -1.82
CA ALA A 242 1.36 -29.33 -1.10
C ALA A 242 0.75 -30.55 -1.80
N ASP A 243 0.83 -30.60 -3.13
CA ASP A 243 0.49 -31.78 -3.92
C ASP A 243 1.75 -32.63 -4.14
N PRO A 244 1.82 -33.86 -3.58
CA PRO A 244 2.99 -34.72 -3.74
C PRO A 244 3.32 -35.06 -5.21
N SER A 245 2.34 -34.99 -6.11
CA SER A 245 2.54 -35.27 -7.53
C SER A 245 3.26 -34.14 -8.28
N LEU A 246 3.27 -32.92 -7.71
CA LEU A 246 3.93 -31.74 -8.26
C LEU A 246 5.29 -31.47 -7.62
N ARG A 247 5.76 -32.36 -6.73
CA ARG A 247 6.99 -32.17 -5.96
C ARG A 247 8.23 -32.35 -6.84
N GLU A 248 9.12 -31.37 -6.81
CA GLU A 248 10.40 -31.38 -7.50
C GLU A 248 11.55 -31.78 -6.56
N PRO A 249 12.69 -32.27 -7.11
CA PRO A 249 13.88 -32.52 -6.30
C PRO A 249 14.40 -31.23 -5.65
N GLY A 250 14.33 -31.16 -4.31
CA GLY A 250 14.74 -29.98 -3.53
C GLY A 250 13.59 -29.34 -2.76
N ASP A 251 12.35 -29.67 -3.10
CA ASP A 251 11.17 -29.22 -2.35
C ASP A 251 11.14 -29.82 -0.94
N LEU A 252 10.60 -29.06 0.00
CA LEU A 252 10.38 -29.51 1.37
C LEU A 252 9.33 -30.61 1.45
N SER A 253 9.62 -31.59 2.30
CA SER A 253 8.63 -32.51 2.84
C SER A 253 7.73 -31.85 3.89
N ASP A 254 6.63 -32.53 4.24
CA ASP A 254 5.72 -32.11 5.31
C ASP A 254 6.45 -32.03 6.66
N GLU A 255 7.34 -32.99 6.95
CA GLU A 255 8.17 -33.00 8.15
C GLU A 255 9.16 -31.84 8.19
N GLU A 256 9.82 -31.52 7.07
CA GLU A 256 10.77 -30.40 6.98
C GLU A 256 10.07 -29.06 7.13
N LEU A 257 8.92 -28.86 6.48
CA LEU A 257 8.11 -27.66 6.68
C LEU A 257 7.68 -27.52 8.15
N THR A 258 7.20 -28.61 8.77
CA THR A 258 6.81 -28.62 10.18
C THR A 258 7.99 -28.28 11.09
N SER A 259 9.18 -28.82 10.79
CA SER A 259 10.41 -28.52 11.53
C SER A 259 10.81 -27.05 11.42
N ARG A 260 10.75 -26.45 10.22
CA ARG A 260 11.01 -25.02 10.01
C ARG A 260 10.01 -24.16 10.80
N VAL A 261 8.70 -24.47 10.73
CA VAL A 261 7.68 -23.73 11.47
C VAL A 261 7.89 -23.80 12.98
N ARG A 262 8.26 -24.98 13.52
CA ARG A 262 8.63 -25.13 14.94
C ARG A 262 9.84 -24.29 15.31
N ALA A 263 10.87 -24.26 14.47
CA ALA A 263 12.05 -23.43 14.69
C ALA A 263 11.71 -21.93 14.70
N SER A 264 10.89 -21.47 13.75
CA SER A 264 10.42 -20.08 13.69
C SER A 264 9.61 -19.69 14.94
N LEU A 265 8.71 -20.55 15.42
CA LEU A 265 7.98 -20.32 16.68
C LEU A 265 8.91 -20.30 17.90
N GLY A 266 9.90 -21.21 17.93
CA GLY A 266 10.90 -21.26 18.99
C GLY A 266 11.70 -19.97 19.10
N ALA A 267 12.05 -19.36 17.96
CA ALA A 267 12.77 -18.08 17.91
C ALA A 267 11.97 -16.88 18.46
N LEU A 268 10.64 -17.00 18.61
CA LEU A 268 9.79 -15.97 19.21
C LEU A 268 9.72 -16.06 20.74
N THR A 269 10.15 -17.19 21.32
CA THR A 269 10.19 -17.37 22.76
C THR A 269 11.55 -16.88 23.27
N PRO A 270 11.61 -15.88 24.17
CA PRO A 270 12.88 -15.47 24.74
C PRO A 270 13.53 -16.64 25.50
N PRO A 271 14.87 -16.76 25.47
CA PRO A 271 15.56 -17.80 26.23
C PRO A 271 15.41 -17.51 27.74
N GLY A 272 14.49 -18.22 28.40
CA GLY A 272 14.35 -18.24 29.86
C GLY A 272 13.10 -17.54 30.39
N GLY A 273 12.00 -18.29 30.45
CA GLY A 273 10.81 -17.96 31.23
C GLY A 273 10.31 -19.24 31.92
N SER A 274 11.12 -19.74 32.85
CA SER A 274 10.74 -20.79 33.81
C SER A 274 10.36 -20.13 35.13
#